data_AF-L2GHI6-F1
#
_entry.id   AF-L2GHI6-F1
#
_cell.length_a   1.000
_cell.length_b   1.000
_cell.length_c   1.000
_cell.angle_alpha   90.00
_cell.angle_beta   90.00
_cell.angle_gamma   90.00
#
_symmetry.space_group_name_H-M   'P 1'
#
loop_
_entity.id
_entity.type
_entity.pdbx_description
1 polymer ?
#
loop_
_entity_poly.entity_id
_entity_poly.type
_entity_poly.pdbx_seq_one_letter_code
_entity_poly.pdbx_strand_id
1 'polypeptide(L)'
;MSSSLSETNVHSDGPTERAPQSCRQCRRLKRKCPKDLPSCALCVRLGKKCQYPAGRKAYGSPQEDLEDMQFTSMTTPTSASEVSTFVAPSASNFPTAFFLDADLFQPISHDALRCTSEVPPYISELLGPNMMAICEAYFGSVDLWFPFVSRKKVRQDLEAGVSAELALLLLCMKLVSGSTPADNMHQSAAELAIYQAARRFANALEVIIPTSMRLFQSLVLIALYEIGHGICPTAYLTISLAARLGLLRGVHDRNNATQLFQIPPTWTHWEEERRTWWATSILERYINLGPSGFPLATPEPVQGELLPISDTEWFRGSIGTSQPLYTTGFSTDSEIGPFARTCQASHILGRVLAHRNSRKDSVIQKETLDQALQLEATLGALDSHLSQSTDGGSAIVDLALCAVARLTLYHGYACIQPGARGKRLPEESDMQNASIRGLKQIISTRGPMIATFVIQQAAIDINSLSPLVIQVLYDIATECQWFVREGDVADGADTTLQLAMEALILLSQRWTVAGAYRCLQK
;
A
#
# COMPACT_ATOMS: atom_id res chain seq x y z
N MET A 1 -5.39 -29.63 -67.24
CA MET A 1 -5.39 -29.29 -68.67
C MET A 1 -6.61 -28.42 -68.90
N SER A 2 -6.45 -27.11 -68.79
CA SER A 2 -6.25 -26.15 -69.91
C SER A 2 -7.57 -25.38 -70.05
N SER A 3 -7.66 -24.12 -69.58
CA SER A 3 -7.52 -22.88 -70.37
C SER A 3 -8.45 -22.87 -71.62
N SER A 4 -9.17 -21.83 -72.00
CA SER A 4 -9.10 -20.40 -71.69
C SER A 4 -10.07 -19.63 -72.63
N LEU A 5 -10.65 -18.52 -72.14
CA LEU A 5 -10.97 -17.23 -72.83
C LEU A 5 -12.10 -17.26 -73.90
N SER A 6 -12.90 -16.22 -74.13
CA SER A 6 -12.71 -14.75 -74.11
C SER A 6 -14.10 -14.05 -74.00
N GLU A 7 -14.32 -13.10 -73.09
CA GLU A 7 -14.19 -11.63 -73.24
C GLU A 7 -15.10 -10.95 -74.29
N THR A 8 -15.95 -10.03 -73.80
CA THR A 8 -16.00 -8.67 -74.37
C THR A 8 -16.05 -7.65 -73.24
N ASN A 9 -15.07 -6.76 -73.29
CA ASN A 9 -14.67 -5.73 -72.36
C ASN A 9 -15.23 -4.39 -72.84
N VAL A 10 -15.67 -3.51 -71.93
CA VAL A 10 -15.70 -2.06 -72.17
C VAL A 10 -15.05 -1.40 -70.96
N HIS A 11 -13.78 -1.04 -71.16
CA HIS A 11 -12.96 -0.24 -70.25
C HIS A 11 -13.48 1.19 -70.13
N SER A 12 -13.28 1.78 -68.96
CA SER A 12 -12.70 3.11 -68.85
C SER A 12 -11.73 3.13 -67.66
N ASP A 13 -10.51 2.64 -67.90
CA ASP A 13 -9.34 2.94 -67.07
C ASP A 13 -8.98 4.41 -67.24
N GLY A 14 -9.20 5.18 -66.18
CA GLY A 14 -8.50 6.45 -65.96
C GLY A 14 -7.55 6.27 -64.77
N PRO A 15 -6.36 6.91 -64.78
CA PRO A 15 -5.47 6.86 -63.63
C PRO A 15 -6.20 7.47 -62.42
N THR A 16 -6.60 6.64 -61.45
CA THR A 16 -7.15 7.15 -60.20
C THR A 16 -5.99 7.78 -59.43
N GLU A 17 -5.84 9.10 -59.53
CA GLU A 17 -4.87 9.85 -58.75
C GLU A 17 -5.06 9.52 -57.27
N ARG A 18 -4.11 8.78 -56.70
CA ARG A 18 -4.08 8.49 -55.28
C ARG A 18 -3.27 9.55 -54.58
N ALA A 19 -3.77 10.01 -53.44
CA ALA A 19 -3.01 10.92 -52.60
C ALA A 19 -1.69 10.28 -52.17
N PRO A 20 -0.57 11.04 -52.11
CA PRO A 20 0.72 10.49 -51.68
C PRO A 20 0.68 10.02 -50.21
N GLN A 21 -0.16 10.66 -49.41
CA GLN A 21 -0.27 10.44 -47.98
C GLN A 21 -1.70 10.09 -47.54
N SER A 22 -1.83 9.38 -46.43
CA SER A 22 -3.13 9.16 -45.80
C SER A 22 -3.75 10.49 -45.36
N CYS A 23 -5.08 10.61 -45.51
CA CYS A 23 -5.80 11.81 -45.07
C CYS A 23 -5.71 12.00 -43.55
N ARG A 24 -5.89 13.24 -43.08
CA ARG A 24 -5.80 13.61 -41.66
C ARG A 24 -6.74 12.78 -40.77
N GLN A 25 -7.95 12.51 -41.25
CA GLN A 25 -8.95 11.77 -40.49
C GLN A 25 -8.59 10.28 -40.31
N CYS A 26 -8.09 9.62 -41.35
CA CYS A 26 -7.65 8.23 -41.24
C CYS A 26 -6.41 8.09 -40.35
N ARG A 27 -5.50 9.07 -40.37
CA ARG A 27 -4.35 9.13 -39.45
C ARG A 27 -4.82 9.27 -37.99
N ARG A 28 -5.71 10.21 -37.71
CA ARG A 28 -6.29 10.42 -36.37
C ARG A 28 -7.00 9.17 -35.84
N LEU A 29 -7.70 8.45 -36.71
CA LEU A 29 -8.42 7.21 -36.36
C LEU A 29 -7.52 5.96 -36.36
N LYS A 30 -6.22 6.07 -36.68
CA LYS A 30 -5.28 4.95 -36.84
C LYS A 30 -5.82 3.81 -37.74
N ARG A 31 -6.54 4.16 -38.82
CA ARG A 31 -7.11 3.20 -39.80
C ARG A 31 -6.48 3.35 -41.18
N LYS A 32 -6.44 2.25 -41.95
CA LYS A 32 -5.89 2.23 -43.32
C LYS A 32 -6.69 3.17 -44.23
N CYS A 33 -6.02 4.15 -44.83
CA CYS A 33 -6.60 5.10 -45.77
C CYS A 33 -6.49 4.55 -47.20
N PRO A 34 -7.59 4.43 -47.97
CA PRO A 34 -7.52 3.98 -49.36
C PRO A 34 -6.91 5.03 -50.32
N LYS A 35 -6.78 6.29 -49.85
CA LYS A 35 -6.10 7.41 -50.53
C LYS A 35 -6.77 7.90 -51.83
N ASP A 36 -8.05 7.58 -52.05
CA ASP A 36 -8.82 8.08 -53.20
C ASP A 36 -9.01 9.60 -53.11
N LEU A 37 -8.83 10.31 -54.22
CA LEU A 37 -9.13 11.74 -54.35
C LEU A 37 -10.53 11.95 -54.96
N PRO A 38 -11.27 13.00 -54.56
CA PRO A 38 -10.92 14.04 -53.58
C PRO A 38 -11.15 13.61 -52.12
N SER A 39 -11.83 12.49 -51.87
CA SER A 39 -12.13 11.96 -50.53
C SER A 39 -11.98 10.45 -50.50
N CYS A 40 -11.32 9.92 -49.47
CA CYS A 40 -11.12 8.48 -49.31
C CYS A 40 -12.44 7.76 -49.01
N ALA A 41 -12.61 6.55 -49.54
CA ALA A 41 -13.84 5.77 -49.35
C ALA A 41 -14.22 5.55 -47.86
N LEU A 42 -13.24 5.50 -46.96
CA LEU A 42 -13.49 5.37 -45.52
C LEU A 42 -14.11 6.63 -44.91
N CYS A 43 -13.67 7.83 -45.31
CA CYS A 43 -14.25 9.09 -44.80
C CYS A 43 -15.66 9.31 -45.33
N VAL A 44 -15.90 8.97 -46.60
CA VAL A 44 -17.23 9.02 -47.22
C VAL A 44 -18.19 8.10 -46.47
N ARG A 45 -17.80 6.84 -46.24
CA ARG A 45 -18.63 5.87 -45.49
C ARG A 45 -18.95 6.32 -44.06
N LEU A 46 -18.02 7.01 -43.41
CA LEU A 46 -18.20 7.49 -42.03
C LEU A 46 -18.90 8.86 -41.95
N GLY A 47 -19.26 9.48 -43.07
CA GLY A 47 -19.83 10.83 -43.11
C GLY A 47 -18.90 11.88 -42.51
N LYS A 48 -17.58 11.72 -42.67
CA LYS A 48 -16.57 12.64 -42.12
C LYS A 48 -15.86 13.40 -43.23
N LYS A 49 -15.56 14.68 -42.98
CA LYS A 49 -14.80 15.53 -43.92
C LYS A 49 -13.40 14.92 -44.17
N CYS A 50 -13.12 14.57 -45.42
CA CYS A 50 -11.82 14.03 -45.82
C CYS A 50 -10.89 15.19 -46.23
N GLN A 51 -9.71 15.28 -45.62
CA GLN A 51 -8.70 16.29 -45.99
C GLN A 51 -7.33 15.64 -46.09
N TYR A 52 -6.71 15.75 -47.26
CA TYR A 52 -5.34 15.34 -47.47
C TYR A 52 -4.36 16.48 -47.13
N PRO A 53 -3.18 16.19 -46.56
CA PRO A 53 -2.16 17.21 -46.35
C PRO A 53 -1.69 17.74 -47.72
N ALA A 54 -1.71 19.07 -47.90
CA ALA A 54 -1.18 19.71 -49.10
C ALA A 54 0.36 19.74 -49.05
N GLY A 55 1.01 18.74 -49.63
CA GLY A 55 2.47 18.75 -49.90
C GLY A 55 3.41 18.77 -48.68
N ARG A 56 4.68 18.41 -48.89
CA ARG A 56 5.70 18.39 -47.82
C ARG A 56 5.99 19.82 -47.36
N LYS A 57 5.74 20.15 -46.08
CA LYS A 57 6.42 21.26 -45.40
C LYS A 57 7.62 20.71 -44.63
N ALA A 58 8.77 21.33 -44.87
CA ALA A 58 10.02 21.10 -44.18
C ALA A 58 9.92 21.55 -42.71
N TYR A 59 10.80 20.98 -41.89
CA TYR A 59 10.91 21.11 -40.45
C TYR A 59 11.08 22.58 -39.98
N GLY A 60 10.29 22.99 -38.98
CA GLY A 60 10.59 24.16 -38.13
C GLY A 60 9.92 25.50 -38.48
N SER A 61 8.73 25.75 -37.93
CA SER A 61 8.32 27.01 -37.27
C SER A 61 6.85 26.92 -36.77
N PRO A 62 6.52 27.48 -35.59
CA PRO A 62 5.15 27.56 -35.09
C PRO A 62 4.51 28.88 -35.52
N GLN A 63 3.32 28.83 -36.13
CA GLN A 63 2.46 30.01 -36.11
C GLN A 63 0.97 29.65 -36.21
N GLU A 64 0.23 30.39 -35.40
CA GLU A 64 -1.21 30.48 -35.20
C GLU A 64 -1.94 30.80 -36.49
N ASP A 65 -3.16 30.28 -36.65
CA ASP A 65 -4.21 30.91 -37.45
C ASP A 65 -5.55 30.72 -36.72
N LEU A 66 -6.02 31.85 -36.20
CA LEU A 66 -7.39 32.16 -35.83
C LEU A 66 -8.26 32.26 -37.09
N GLU A 67 -9.58 32.42 -36.88
CA GLU A 67 -10.67 32.59 -37.87
C GLU A 67 -11.35 31.27 -38.31
N ASP A 68 -12.67 31.12 -38.34
CA ASP A 68 -13.81 31.95 -37.93
C ASP A 68 -15.04 31.01 -38.00
N MET A 69 -15.99 31.11 -37.08
CA MET A 69 -17.39 30.73 -37.36
C MET A 69 -18.32 31.49 -36.42
N GLN A 70 -18.67 32.69 -36.89
CA GLN A 70 -19.80 33.49 -36.46
C GLN A 70 -21.09 32.65 -36.58
N PHE A 71 -21.85 32.56 -35.48
CA PHE A 71 -23.21 32.07 -35.48
C PHE A 71 -24.15 33.25 -35.27
N THR A 72 -24.99 33.50 -36.28
CA THR A 72 -26.06 34.49 -36.28
C THR A 72 -27.07 34.27 -35.15
N SER A 73 -27.32 35.36 -34.42
CA SER A 73 -28.42 35.56 -33.47
C SER A 73 -29.79 35.47 -34.16
N MET A 74 -30.70 34.67 -33.61
CA MET A 74 -32.13 34.94 -33.63
C MET A 74 -32.74 34.60 -32.27
N THR A 75 -33.34 35.63 -31.67
CA THR A 75 -34.09 35.64 -30.42
C THR A 75 -35.49 35.07 -30.59
N THR A 76 -35.92 34.17 -29.69
CA THR A 76 -37.30 34.12 -29.18
C THR A 76 -37.31 33.56 -27.73
N PRO A 77 -38.18 34.07 -26.83
CA PRO A 77 -38.13 33.74 -25.40
C PRO A 77 -39.22 32.72 -25.03
N THR A 78 -38.90 31.62 -24.35
CA THR A 78 -39.90 30.88 -23.56
C THR A 78 -39.26 29.92 -22.54
N SER A 79 -39.52 30.20 -21.26
CA SER A 79 -39.80 29.29 -20.14
C SER A 79 -38.92 28.05 -19.88
N ALA A 80 -38.19 28.14 -18.76
CA ALA A 80 -37.99 27.12 -17.73
C ALA A 80 -37.87 25.64 -18.16
N SER A 81 -36.64 25.14 -18.14
CA SER A 81 -36.32 23.84 -17.55
C SER A 81 -34.87 23.85 -17.10
N GLU A 82 -34.65 23.43 -15.86
CA GLU A 82 -33.37 23.27 -15.18
C GLU A 82 -32.42 22.40 -16.02
N VAL A 83 -31.55 23.03 -16.80
CA VAL A 83 -30.35 22.37 -17.30
C VAL A 83 -29.32 22.56 -16.20
N SER A 84 -29.13 21.49 -15.42
CA SER A 84 -27.98 21.34 -14.55
C SER A 84 -26.73 21.67 -15.35
N THR A 85 -26.17 22.86 -15.11
CA THR A 85 -24.85 23.23 -15.58
C THR A 85 -23.93 22.18 -14.98
N PHE A 86 -23.47 21.22 -15.78
CA PHE A 86 -22.26 20.46 -15.46
C PHE A 86 -21.15 21.50 -15.38
N VAL A 87 -20.98 22.08 -14.19
CA VAL A 87 -19.76 22.77 -13.82
C VAL A 87 -18.70 21.69 -13.94
N ALA A 88 -17.88 21.78 -14.98
CA ALA A 88 -16.70 20.93 -15.08
C ALA A 88 -15.97 21.06 -13.74
N PRO A 89 -15.68 19.96 -13.03
CA PRO A 89 -14.91 20.05 -11.80
C PRO A 89 -13.63 20.80 -12.16
N SER A 90 -13.35 21.87 -11.41
CA SER A 90 -12.12 22.65 -11.50
C SER A 90 -10.96 21.70 -11.77
N ALA A 91 -10.33 21.85 -12.95
CA ALA A 91 -9.33 20.90 -13.44
C ALA A 91 -8.34 20.61 -12.32
N SER A 92 -8.23 19.35 -11.90
CA SER A 92 -7.17 18.96 -11.00
C SER A 92 -5.85 19.36 -11.67
N ASN A 93 -4.92 19.96 -10.93
CA ASN A 93 -3.60 20.34 -11.44
C ASN A 93 -2.75 19.13 -11.86
N PHE A 94 -3.33 17.93 -11.87
CA PHE A 94 -2.67 16.70 -12.20
C PHE A 94 -2.31 16.65 -13.69
N PRO A 95 -1.05 16.35 -14.03
CA PRO A 95 -0.60 16.30 -15.42
C PRO A 95 -1.22 15.08 -16.12
N THR A 96 -2.33 15.27 -16.83
CA THR A 96 -3.08 14.17 -17.48
C THR A 96 -2.23 13.35 -18.45
N ALA A 97 -1.17 13.95 -19.00
CA ALA A 97 -0.16 13.27 -19.82
C ALA A 97 0.45 12.05 -19.10
N PHE A 98 0.55 12.05 -17.77
CA PHE A 98 1.01 10.90 -16.99
C PHE A 98 0.26 9.61 -17.34
N PHE A 99 -1.06 9.69 -17.56
CA PHE A 99 -1.88 8.54 -17.94
C PHE A 99 -2.09 8.41 -19.46
N LEU A 100 -2.14 9.52 -20.18
CA LEU A 100 -2.51 9.52 -21.60
C LEU A 100 -1.32 9.31 -22.54
N ASP A 101 -0.12 9.75 -22.15
CA ASP A 101 1.09 9.71 -22.97
C ASP A 101 2.34 9.75 -22.07
N ALA A 102 2.70 8.58 -21.52
CA ALA A 102 3.83 8.45 -20.60
C ALA A 102 5.19 8.80 -21.24
N ASP A 103 5.31 8.69 -22.57
CA ASP A 103 6.55 9.02 -23.29
C ASP A 103 6.78 10.54 -23.36
N LEU A 104 5.71 11.34 -23.40
CA LEU A 104 5.77 12.80 -23.39
C LEU A 104 5.71 13.40 -21.97
N PHE A 105 5.27 12.62 -20.99
CA PHE A 105 5.17 13.08 -19.61
C PHE A 105 6.55 13.44 -19.03
N GLN A 106 6.62 14.59 -18.37
CA GLN A 106 7.80 15.04 -17.62
C GLN A 106 7.47 15.08 -16.13
N PRO A 107 8.30 14.47 -15.26
CA PRO A 107 8.08 14.51 -13.81
C PRO A 107 7.95 15.94 -13.29
N ILE A 108 6.97 16.17 -12.44
CA ILE A 108 6.65 17.51 -11.90
C ILE A 108 7.38 17.76 -10.58
N SER A 109 7.53 19.03 -10.20
CA SER A 109 8.04 19.37 -8.88
C SER A 109 7.13 18.82 -7.76
N HIS A 110 7.71 18.43 -6.63
CA HIS A 110 6.96 18.02 -5.44
C HIS A 110 5.99 19.12 -4.93
N ASP A 111 6.24 20.37 -5.30
CA ASP A 111 5.41 21.52 -4.92
C ASP A 111 4.29 21.84 -5.93
N ALA A 112 4.28 21.20 -7.09
CA ALA A 112 3.35 21.52 -8.18
C ALA A 112 1.89 21.18 -7.86
N LEU A 113 1.66 20.21 -6.95
CA LEU A 113 0.33 19.72 -6.58
C LEU A 113 -0.04 20.09 -5.14
N ARG A 114 0.50 21.19 -4.59
CA ARG A 114 0.18 21.64 -3.23
C ARG A 114 -1.29 22.06 -3.12
N CYS A 115 -1.90 21.76 -1.97
CA CYS A 115 -3.25 22.20 -1.67
C CYS A 115 -3.26 23.66 -1.23
N THR A 116 -4.09 24.48 -1.85
CA THR A 116 -4.37 25.85 -1.40
C THR A 116 -5.66 25.94 -0.57
N SER A 117 -6.28 24.81 -0.25
CA SER A 117 -7.50 24.79 0.57
C SER A 117 -7.19 25.23 1.99
N GLU A 118 -8.08 26.04 2.54
CA GLU A 118 -8.05 26.39 3.96
C GLU A 118 -8.44 25.18 4.83
N VAL A 119 -8.00 25.20 6.08
CA VAL A 119 -8.37 24.19 7.08
C VAL A 119 -9.84 24.40 7.48
N PRO A 120 -10.73 23.41 7.31
CA PRO A 120 -12.12 23.56 7.70
C PRO A 120 -12.29 23.87 9.19
N PRO A 121 -13.24 24.73 9.61
CA PRO A 121 -13.39 25.14 11.01
C PRO A 121 -13.56 23.97 11.99
N TYR A 122 -14.32 22.94 11.61
CA TYR A 122 -14.54 21.75 12.43
C TYR A 122 -13.25 20.94 12.67
N ILE A 123 -12.29 21.00 11.73
CA ILE A 123 -10.97 20.37 11.90
C ILE A 123 -10.13 21.20 12.86
N SER A 124 -10.11 22.52 12.69
CA SER A 124 -9.39 23.44 13.59
C SER A 124 -9.88 23.31 15.04
N GLU A 125 -11.19 23.18 15.25
CA GLU A 125 -11.79 22.92 16.57
C GLU A 125 -11.30 21.60 17.18
N LEU A 126 -11.32 20.52 16.40
CA LEU A 126 -10.87 19.19 16.85
C LEU A 126 -9.37 19.13 17.14
N LEU A 127 -8.54 19.87 16.38
CA LEU A 127 -7.10 19.96 16.66
C LEU A 127 -6.85 20.71 17.97
N GLY A 128 -7.58 21.81 18.20
CA GLY A 128 -7.37 22.70 19.33
C GLY A 128 -6.10 23.56 19.18
N PRO A 129 -5.77 24.35 20.20
CA PRO A 129 -4.74 25.39 20.09
C PRO A 129 -3.30 24.86 20.15
N ASN A 130 -3.06 23.67 20.73
CA ASN A 130 -1.71 23.16 20.97
C ASN A 130 -1.35 21.99 20.05
N MET A 131 -0.97 22.31 18.82
CA MET A 131 -0.56 21.32 17.81
C MET A 131 0.78 20.65 18.15
N MET A 132 1.66 21.33 18.89
CA MET A 132 2.93 20.75 19.33
C MET A 132 2.74 19.59 20.30
N ALA A 133 1.77 19.69 21.21
CA ALA A 133 1.43 18.59 22.12
C ALA A 133 0.92 17.34 21.36
N ILE A 134 0.22 17.52 20.23
CA ILE A 134 -0.19 16.40 19.36
C ILE A 134 1.05 15.70 18.79
N CYS A 135 2.00 16.48 18.26
CA CYS A 135 3.25 15.95 17.74
C CYS A 135 4.04 15.21 18.81
N GLU A 136 4.19 15.79 20.01
CA GLU A 136 4.90 15.16 21.13
C GLU A 136 4.24 13.85 21.55
N ALA A 137 2.91 13.80 21.65
CA ALA A 137 2.19 12.58 21.95
C ALA A 137 2.43 11.49 20.90
N TYR A 138 2.37 11.83 19.60
CA TYR A 138 2.63 10.88 18.51
C TYR A 138 4.08 10.39 18.48
N PHE A 139 5.03 11.30 18.54
CA PHE A 139 6.45 10.97 18.48
C PHE A 139 6.96 10.27 19.76
N GLY A 140 6.24 10.38 20.87
CA GLY A 140 6.47 9.62 22.10
C GLY A 140 5.73 8.28 22.18
N SER A 141 4.89 7.93 21.20
CA SER A 141 4.07 6.72 21.22
C SER A 141 4.25 5.87 19.95
N VAL A 142 3.43 6.10 18.93
CA VAL A 142 3.35 5.29 17.70
C VAL A 142 4.65 5.36 16.89
N ASP A 143 5.29 6.52 16.81
CA ASP A 143 6.54 6.69 16.04
C ASP A 143 7.70 5.85 16.61
N LEU A 144 7.62 5.37 17.84
CA LEU A 144 8.69 4.55 18.45
C LEU A 144 8.81 3.16 17.79
N TRP A 145 7.70 2.60 17.31
CA TRP A 145 7.65 1.28 16.66
C TRP A 145 7.13 1.34 15.23
N PHE A 146 6.64 2.50 14.78
CA PHE A 146 6.21 2.75 13.40
C PHE A 146 6.71 4.10 12.85
N PRO A 147 8.04 4.31 12.78
CA PRO A 147 8.64 5.59 12.40
C PRO A 147 8.62 5.81 10.88
N PHE A 148 7.56 6.41 10.35
CA PHE A 148 7.48 6.76 8.91
C PHE A 148 7.21 8.23 8.61
N VAL A 149 6.99 9.06 9.64
CA VAL A 149 6.75 10.50 9.50
C VAL A 149 7.96 11.29 9.99
N SER A 150 8.45 12.25 9.19
CA SER A 150 9.63 13.01 9.57
C SER A 150 9.32 14.07 10.62
N ARG A 151 9.86 13.89 11.84
CA ARG A 151 9.83 14.89 12.93
C ARG A 151 10.31 16.27 12.46
N LYS A 152 11.40 16.28 11.69
CA LYS A 152 12.01 17.49 11.15
C LYS A 152 11.07 18.23 10.19
N LYS A 153 10.46 17.51 9.23
CA LYS A 153 9.56 18.13 8.25
C LYS A 153 8.22 18.53 8.85
N VAL A 154 7.68 17.78 9.80
CA VAL A 154 6.47 18.21 10.53
C VAL A 154 6.72 19.52 11.29
N ARG A 155 7.86 19.66 11.96
CA ARG A 155 8.24 20.91 12.65
C ARG A 155 8.39 22.08 11.67
N GLN A 156 9.07 21.87 10.56
CA GLN A 156 9.24 22.90 9.51
C GLN A 156 7.90 23.35 8.92
N ASP A 157 6.98 22.41 8.66
CA ASP A 157 5.66 22.77 8.14
C ASP A 157 4.82 23.52 9.19
N LEU A 158 4.93 23.19 10.47
CA LEU A 158 4.27 23.94 11.55
C LEU A 158 4.79 25.37 11.65
N GLU A 159 6.10 25.58 11.50
CA GLU A 159 6.73 26.91 11.48
C GLU A 159 6.30 27.73 10.24
N ALA A 160 6.10 27.08 9.10
CA ALA A 160 5.67 27.71 7.86
C ALA A 160 4.16 28.04 7.84
N GLY A 161 3.36 27.34 8.63
CA GLY A 161 1.91 27.52 8.73
C GLY A 161 1.12 26.25 8.40
N VAL A 162 -0.03 26.09 9.06
CA VAL A 162 -0.80 24.85 9.02
C VAL A 162 -1.62 24.77 7.74
N SER A 163 -1.16 23.96 6.78
CA SER A 163 -1.91 23.62 5.58
C SER A 163 -3.04 22.61 5.89
N ALA A 164 -4.02 22.50 5.00
CA ALA A 164 -5.07 21.47 5.10
C ALA A 164 -4.50 20.04 5.17
N GLU A 165 -3.45 19.78 4.41
CA GLU A 165 -2.68 18.52 4.39
C GLU A 165 -2.04 18.20 5.74
N LEU A 166 -1.37 19.19 6.34
CA LEU A 166 -0.76 19.04 7.65
C LEU A 166 -1.84 18.89 8.74
N ALA A 167 -2.94 19.64 8.66
CA ALA A 167 -4.05 19.54 9.59
C ALA A 167 -4.66 18.13 9.61
N LEU A 168 -4.82 17.49 8.44
CA LEU A 168 -5.27 16.10 8.38
C LEU A 168 -4.26 15.16 9.06
N LEU A 169 -2.96 15.32 8.78
CA LEU A 169 -1.93 14.49 9.41
C LEU A 169 -1.92 14.65 10.92
N LEU A 170 -1.99 15.88 11.44
CA LEU A 170 -2.08 16.15 12.88
C LEU A 170 -3.34 15.53 13.50
N LEU A 171 -4.48 15.57 12.81
CA LEU A 171 -5.70 14.94 13.30
C LEU A 171 -5.55 13.41 13.37
N CYS A 172 -4.88 12.80 12.38
CA CYS A 172 -4.60 11.36 12.38
C CYS A 172 -3.57 10.98 13.44
N MET A 173 -2.54 11.81 13.69
CA MET A 173 -1.61 11.65 14.80
C MET A 173 -2.35 11.67 16.14
N LYS A 174 -3.23 12.65 16.34
CA LYS A 174 -4.08 12.75 17.53
C LYS A 174 -4.97 11.52 17.70
N LEU A 175 -5.51 10.99 16.60
CA LEU A 175 -6.36 9.80 16.60
C LEU A 175 -5.61 8.56 17.12
N VAL A 176 -4.42 8.25 16.56
CA VAL A 176 -3.68 7.02 16.92
C VAL A 176 -2.94 7.12 18.27
N SER A 177 -2.72 8.34 18.75
CA SER A 177 -2.08 8.62 20.04
C SER A 177 -3.08 8.80 21.19
N GLY A 178 -4.38 8.76 20.90
CA GLY A 178 -5.41 8.86 21.92
C GLY A 178 -5.37 7.66 22.88
N SER A 179 -5.39 7.93 24.17
CA SER A 179 -5.60 6.91 25.21
C SER A 179 -7.09 6.60 25.32
N THR A 180 -7.46 5.31 25.28
CA THR A 180 -8.75 4.83 25.77
C THR A 180 -8.61 4.32 27.21
N PRO A 181 -9.12 5.02 28.23
CA PRO A 181 -9.52 4.38 29.46
C PRO A 181 -10.85 3.67 29.22
N ALA A 182 -10.91 2.39 29.55
CA ALA A 182 -12.05 1.51 29.31
C ALA A 182 -13.38 1.93 29.99
N ASP A 183 -13.40 2.98 30.81
CA ASP A 183 -14.52 3.29 31.71
C ASP A 183 -15.29 4.61 31.40
N ASN A 184 -14.91 5.39 30.40
CA ASN A 184 -15.57 6.68 30.11
C ASN A 184 -16.32 6.66 28.76
N MET A 185 -17.64 6.47 28.78
CA MET A 185 -18.51 6.55 27.59
C MET A 185 -18.31 7.84 26.77
N HIS A 186 -18.01 8.96 27.44
CA HIS A 186 -17.75 10.24 26.79
C HIS A 186 -16.46 10.27 25.97
N GLN A 187 -15.45 9.48 26.35
CA GLN A 187 -14.14 9.46 25.68
C GLN A 187 -14.20 8.65 24.38
N SER A 188 -14.99 7.57 24.35
CA SER A 188 -15.29 6.80 23.13
C SER A 188 -16.03 7.65 22.08
N ALA A 189 -16.93 8.54 22.49
CA ALA A 189 -17.63 9.44 21.58
C ALA A 189 -16.71 10.50 20.95
N ALA A 190 -15.75 11.03 21.73
CA ALA A 190 -14.78 12.01 21.24
C ALA A 190 -13.80 11.39 20.22
N GLU A 191 -13.29 10.19 20.49
CA GLU A 191 -12.44 9.44 19.57
C GLU A 191 -13.17 9.11 18.26
N LEU A 192 -14.42 8.65 18.36
CA LEU A 192 -15.27 8.38 17.19
C LEU A 192 -15.48 9.66 16.35
N ALA A 193 -15.66 10.83 16.99
CA ALA A 193 -15.78 12.10 16.30
C ALA A 193 -14.50 12.47 15.53
N ILE A 194 -13.33 12.27 16.13
CA ILE A 194 -12.03 12.49 15.49
C ILE A 194 -11.85 11.55 14.29
N TYR A 195 -12.13 10.26 14.44
CA TYR A 195 -12.03 9.28 13.35
C TYR A 195 -12.96 9.64 12.18
N GLN A 196 -14.24 9.95 12.46
CA GLN A 196 -15.19 10.36 11.43
C GLN A 196 -14.77 11.65 10.73
N ALA A 197 -14.24 12.62 11.47
CA ALA A 197 -13.72 13.86 10.90
C ALA A 197 -12.49 13.63 10.02
N ALA A 198 -11.52 12.83 10.49
CA ALA A 198 -10.32 12.47 9.73
C ALA A 198 -10.68 11.79 8.41
N ARG A 199 -11.61 10.84 8.43
CA ARG A 199 -12.10 10.17 7.21
C ARG A 199 -12.82 11.09 6.25
N ARG A 200 -13.75 11.91 6.74
CA ARG A 200 -14.46 12.89 5.90
C ARG A 200 -13.49 13.86 5.25
N PHE A 201 -12.49 14.31 5.99
CA PHE A 201 -11.51 15.27 5.50
C PHE A 201 -10.50 14.64 4.54
N ALA A 202 -10.05 13.41 4.80
CA ALA A 202 -9.21 12.64 3.87
C ALA A 202 -9.90 12.45 2.52
N ASN A 203 -11.17 12.05 2.50
CA ASN A 203 -11.94 11.92 1.26
C ASN A 203 -12.08 13.25 0.51
N ALA A 204 -12.29 14.35 1.23
CA ALA A 204 -12.36 15.68 0.61
C ALA A 204 -11.02 16.08 -0.02
N LEU A 205 -9.90 15.82 0.66
CA LEU A 205 -8.56 16.10 0.15
C LEU A 205 -8.16 15.18 -1.00
N GLU A 206 -8.57 13.91 -0.99
CA GLU A 206 -8.30 12.97 -2.10
C GLU A 206 -8.78 13.51 -3.45
N VAL A 207 -9.94 14.18 -3.47
CA VAL A 207 -10.49 14.79 -4.70
C VAL A 207 -9.65 15.98 -5.19
N ILE A 208 -9.02 16.72 -4.27
CA ILE A 208 -8.32 17.97 -4.55
C ILE A 208 -6.84 17.73 -4.87
N ILE A 209 -6.18 16.87 -4.08
CA ILE A 209 -4.74 16.61 -4.07
C ILE A 209 -4.44 15.14 -3.81
N PRO A 210 -4.85 14.24 -4.71
CA PRO A 210 -4.79 12.79 -4.49
C PRO A 210 -3.38 12.28 -4.19
N THR A 211 -2.35 12.96 -4.67
CA THR A 211 -0.96 12.50 -4.62
C THR A 211 -0.16 13.11 -3.47
N SER A 212 -0.78 13.85 -2.54
CA SER A 212 -0.07 14.47 -1.42
C SER A 212 0.67 13.45 -0.55
N MET A 213 1.89 13.81 -0.12
CA MET A 213 2.65 12.99 0.83
C MET A 213 1.97 12.93 2.20
N ARG A 214 1.37 14.04 2.65
CA ARG A 214 0.68 14.12 3.94
C ARG A 214 -0.61 13.32 3.91
N LEU A 215 -1.39 13.40 2.82
CA LEU A 215 -2.56 12.53 2.62
C LEU A 215 -2.16 11.05 2.65
N PHE A 216 -1.07 10.69 1.96
CA PHE A 216 -0.56 9.31 1.97
C PHE A 216 -0.22 8.84 3.39
N GLN A 217 0.51 9.64 4.16
CA GLN A 217 0.82 9.35 5.57
C GLN A 217 -0.45 9.28 6.44
N SER A 218 -1.41 10.17 6.24
CA SER A 218 -2.68 10.17 6.94
C SER A 218 -3.49 8.90 6.70
N LEU A 219 -3.56 8.41 5.45
CA LEU A 219 -4.24 7.16 5.12
C LEU A 219 -3.60 5.96 5.80
N VAL A 220 -2.25 5.93 5.91
CA VAL A 220 -1.53 4.90 6.67
C VAL A 220 -1.93 4.93 8.16
N LEU A 221 -2.02 6.11 8.78
CA LEU A 221 -2.44 6.24 10.17
C LEU A 221 -3.92 5.90 10.40
N ILE A 222 -4.81 6.27 9.46
CA ILE A 222 -6.23 5.89 9.51
C ILE A 222 -6.35 4.37 9.40
N ALA A 223 -5.65 3.73 8.46
CA ALA A 223 -5.65 2.28 8.32
C ALA A 223 -5.11 1.58 9.58
N LEU A 224 -4.06 2.11 10.21
CA LEU A 224 -3.53 1.59 11.47
C LEU A 224 -4.58 1.64 12.58
N TYR A 225 -5.29 2.76 12.72
CA TYR A 225 -6.41 2.89 13.66
C TYR A 225 -7.51 1.86 13.34
N GLU A 226 -7.94 1.76 12.09
CA GLU A 226 -8.98 0.82 11.67
C GLU A 226 -8.58 -0.64 11.93
N ILE A 227 -7.31 -1.00 11.74
CA ILE A 227 -6.76 -2.32 12.11
C ILE A 227 -6.84 -2.54 13.62
N GLY A 228 -6.31 -1.59 14.42
CA GLY A 228 -6.29 -1.70 15.88
C GLY A 228 -7.69 -1.74 16.51
N HIS A 229 -8.69 -1.18 15.84
CA HIS A 229 -10.07 -1.18 16.29
C HIS A 229 -10.98 -2.20 15.58
N GLY A 230 -10.42 -3.10 14.77
CA GLY A 230 -11.17 -4.20 14.15
C GLY A 230 -12.17 -3.77 13.08
N ILE A 231 -11.98 -2.60 12.46
CA ILE A 231 -12.81 -2.06 11.37
C ILE A 231 -12.31 -2.64 10.02
N CYS A 232 -12.16 -3.96 9.95
CA CYS A 232 -11.34 -4.64 8.96
C CYS A 232 -11.69 -4.37 7.49
N PRO A 233 -12.97 -4.37 7.05
CA PRO A 233 -13.29 -4.09 5.64
C PRO A 233 -12.87 -2.67 5.23
N THR A 234 -13.03 -1.71 6.13
CA THR A 234 -12.60 -0.33 5.89
C THR A 234 -11.08 -0.26 5.88
N ALA A 235 -10.40 -0.85 6.85
CA ALA A 235 -8.93 -0.91 6.91
C ALA A 235 -8.32 -1.43 5.61
N TYR A 236 -8.89 -2.52 5.07
CA TYR A 236 -8.46 -3.12 3.80
C TYR A 236 -8.58 -2.13 2.63
N LEU A 237 -9.67 -1.36 2.55
CA LEU A 237 -9.87 -0.37 1.49
C LEU A 237 -8.98 0.86 1.69
N THR A 238 -8.85 1.36 2.91
CA THR A 238 -8.00 2.51 3.25
C THR A 238 -6.54 2.22 2.92
N ILE A 239 -6.02 1.04 3.31
CA ILE A 239 -4.64 0.68 3.00
C ILE A 239 -4.42 0.39 1.51
N SER A 240 -5.43 -0.15 0.81
CA SER A 240 -5.39 -0.32 -0.64
C SER A 240 -5.30 1.02 -1.37
N LEU A 241 -6.01 2.05 -0.90
CA LEU A 241 -5.89 3.40 -1.43
C LEU A 241 -4.48 3.94 -1.19
N ALA A 242 -3.94 3.82 0.02
CA ALA A 242 -2.57 4.21 0.32
C ALA A 242 -1.55 3.50 -0.59
N ALA A 243 -1.71 2.19 -0.82
CA ALA A 243 -0.87 1.43 -1.75
C ALA A 243 -0.95 1.98 -3.18
N ARG A 244 -2.15 2.29 -3.67
CA ARG A 244 -2.34 2.90 -5.00
C ARG A 244 -1.71 4.29 -5.10
N LEU A 245 -1.73 5.09 -4.03
CA LEU A 245 -1.02 6.37 -4.01
C LEU A 245 0.49 6.19 -4.06
N GLY A 246 1.05 5.24 -3.31
CA GLY A 246 2.48 4.90 -3.38
C GLY A 246 2.91 4.43 -4.77
N LEU A 247 2.08 3.62 -5.44
CA LEU A 247 2.28 3.20 -6.82
C LEU A 247 2.23 4.38 -7.79
N LEU A 248 1.22 5.25 -7.67
CA LEU A 248 1.04 6.45 -8.49
C LEU A 248 2.23 7.41 -8.36
N ARG A 249 2.80 7.52 -7.15
CA ARG A 249 4.02 8.31 -6.90
C ARG A 249 5.30 7.66 -7.44
N GLY A 250 5.28 6.39 -7.82
CA GLY A 250 6.45 5.66 -8.30
C GLY A 250 7.41 5.17 -7.21
N VAL A 251 7.00 5.20 -5.94
CA VAL A 251 7.89 4.92 -4.78
C VAL A 251 8.35 3.46 -4.74
N HIS A 252 7.53 2.55 -5.25
CA HIS A 252 7.77 1.10 -5.29
C HIS A 252 8.90 0.67 -6.23
N ASP A 253 9.18 1.44 -7.28
CA ASP A 253 10.25 1.18 -8.25
C ASP A 253 10.68 2.50 -8.88
N ARG A 254 11.78 3.06 -8.38
CA ARG A 254 12.28 4.36 -8.81
C ARG A 254 13.02 4.34 -10.13
N ASN A 255 13.40 3.16 -10.61
CA ASN A 255 14.24 3.00 -11.80
C ASN A 255 13.43 2.60 -13.03
N ASN A 256 12.40 1.77 -12.86
CA ASN A 256 11.63 1.23 -13.98
C ASN A 256 10.18 1.70 -14.05
N ALA A 257 9.60 2.24 -12.96
CA ALA A 257 8.25 2.82 -13.03
C ALA A 257 8.26 4.28 -13.49
N THR A 258 7.19 4.71 -14.13
CA THR A 258 6.96 6.13 -14.46
C THR A 258 6.89 6.95 -13.17
N GLN A 259 7.82 7.90 -13.02
CA GLN A 259 7.92 8.73 -11.81
C GLN A 259 7.04 9.97 -11.94
N LEU A 260 5.98 10.09 -11.13
CA LEU A 260 5.13 11.28 -11.15
C LEU A 260 5.90 12.54 -10.77
N PHE A 261 6.76 12.46 -9.76
CA PHE A 261 7.53 13.58 -9.26
C PHE A 261 9.00 13.49 -9.68
N GLN A 262 9.65 14.65 -9.75
CA GLN A 262 11.09 14.74 -9.89
C GLN A 262 11.80 14.05 -8.72
N ILE A 263 13.10 13.77 -8.92
CA ILE A 263 13.96 13.24 -7.87
C ILE A 263 13.80 14.09 -6.60
N PRO A 264 13.48 13.48 -5.44
CA PRO A 264 13.29 14.25 -4.23
C PRO A 264 14.52 15.10 -3.88
N PRO A 265 14.31 16.36 -3.45
CA PRO A 265 15.39 17.35 -3.35
C PRO A 265 16.30 17.14 -2.14
N THR A 266 15.86 16.35 -1.16
CA THR A 266 16.61 16.11 0.08
C THR A 266 16.59 14.64 0.46
N TRP A 267 17.65 14.22 1.16
CA TRP A 267 17.78 12.87 1.70
C TRP A 267 16.62 12.53 2.66
N THR A 268 16.21 13.49 3.51
CA THR A 268 15.07 13.31 4.41
C THR A 268 13.76 13.05 3.66
N HIS A 269 13.52 13.72 2.53
CA HIS A 269 12.32 13.47 1.72
C HIS A 269 12.35 12.10 1.08
N TRP A 270 13.51 11.70 0.56
CA TRP A 270 13.74 10.34 0.03
C TRP A 270 13.41 9.26 1.05
N GLU A 271 13.94 9.41 2.26
CA GLU A 271 13.72 8.46 3.33
C GLU A 271 12.27 8.46 3.84
N GLU A 272 11.62 9.63 3.90
CA GLU A 272 10.21 9.73 4.29
C GLU A 272 9.28 8.99 3.31
N GLU A 273 9.52 9.11 2.00
CA GLU A 273 8.79 8.34 0.97
C GLU A 273 9.01 6.85 1.14
N ARG A 274 10.27 6.42 1.33
CA ARG A 274 10.63 5.01 1.54
C ARG A 274 9.93 4.44 2.77
N ARG A 275 10.02 5.12 3.91
CA ARG A 275 9.42 4.65 5.17
C ARG A 275 7.89 4.60 5.09
N THR A 276 7.26 5.56 4.40
CA THR A 276 5.80 5.56 4.20
C THR A 276 5.36 4.40 3.29
N TRP A 277 6.13 4.09 2.25
CA TRP A 277 5.90 2.92 1.41
C TRP A 277 6.03 1.60 2.19
N TRP A 278 7.08 1.47 3.00
CA TRP A 278 7.26 0.31 3.88
C TRP A 278 6.15 0.18 4.93
N ALA A 279 5.74 1.28 5.57
CA ALA A 279 4.59 1.28 6.48
C ALA A 279 3.31 0.79 5.78
N THR A 280 3.08 1.24 4.54
CA THR A 280 1.94 0.77 3.73
C THR A 280 2.01 -0.75 3.48
N SER A 281 3.18 -1.22 3.06
CA SER A 281 3.47 -2.64 2.84
C SER A 281 3.24 -3.48 4.10
N ILE A 282 3.69 -3.00 5.26
CA ILE A 282 3.53 -3.67 6.57
C ILE A 282 2.05 -3.85 6.92
N LEU A 283 1.25 -2.77 6.89
CA LEU A 283 -0.16 -2.84 7.25
C LEU A 283 -0.97 -3.68 6.26
N GLU A 284 -0.65 -3.61 4.97
CA GLU A 284 -1.33 -4.43 3.96
C GLU A 284 -1.10 -5.92 4.20
N ARG A 285 0.14 -6.35 4.46
CA ARG A 285 0.44 -7.75 4.76
C ARG A 285 -0.22 -8.19 6.06
N TYR A 286 -0.26 -7.30 7.06
CA TYR A 286 -0.91 -7.57 8.34
C TYR A 286 -2.43 -7.81 8.19
N ILE A 287 -3.16 -6.92 7.51
CA ILE A 287 -4.61 -7.08 7.35
C ILE A 287 -4.98 -8.30 6.49
N ASN A 288 -4.06 -8.77 5.63
CA ASN A 288 -4.23 -9.99 4.82
C ASN A 288 -3.85 -11.29 5.53
N LEU A 289 -3.52 -11.27 6.83
CA LEU A 289 -3.25 -12.49 7.61
C LEU A 289 -4.47 -13.42 7.69
N GLY A 290 -5.67 -12.87 7.89
CA GLY A 290 -6.91 -13.67 7.95
C GLY A 290 -7.43 -14.10 6.57
N PRO A 291 -7.79 -13.17 5.68
CA PRO A 291 -8.36 -13.49 4.37
C PRO A 291 -7.39 -14.28 3.48
N SER A 292 -7.85 -15.40 2.92
CA SER A 292 -7.07 -16.21 1.98
C SER A 292 -7.52 -15.97 0.53
N GLY A 293 -6.57 -15.99 -0.41
CA GLY A 293 -6.84 -15.79 -1.84
C GLY A 293 -6.88 -14.33 -2.30
N PHE A 294 -6.55 -13.37 -1.44
CA PHE A 294 -6.50 -11.95 -1.77
C PHE A 294 -5.09 -11.58 -2.26
N PRO A 295 -4.95 -10.99 -3.47
CA PRO A 295 -3.67 -10.50 -3.93
C PRO A 295 -3.25 -9.26 -3.13
N LEU A 296 -1.94 -9.11 -2.91
CA LEU A 296 -1.37 -7.88 -2.33
C LEU A 296 -1.34 -6.78 -3.40
N ALA A 297 -1.75 -5.56 -3.05
CA ALA A 297 -1.70 -4.41 -3.95
C ALA A 297 -0.29 -3.80 -4.02
N THR A 298 0.51 -3.92 -2.96
CA THR A 298 1.94 -3.58 -3.04
C THR A 298 2.73 -4.74 -3.65
N PRO A 299 3.48 -4.51 -4.74
CA PRO A 299 4.24 -5.56 -5.42
C PRO A 299 5.40 -6.06 -4.58
N GLU A 300 6.00 -7.17 -5.03
CA GLU A 300 7.26 -7.65 -4.48
C GLU A 300 8.37 -6.60 -4.73
N PRO A 301 9.19 -6.28 -3.72
CA PRO A 301 10.28 -5.31 -3.88
C PRO A 301 11.27 -5.70 -4.99
N VAL A 302 11.73 -4.71 -5.75
CA VAL A 302 12.68 -4.93 -6.86
C VAL A 302 14.08 -5.30 -6.37
N GLN A 303 14.86 -5.97 -7.22
CA GLN A 303 16.26 -6.26 -6.91
C GLN A 303 17.04 -4.97 -6.66
N GLY A 304 17.82 -4.96 -5.57
CA GLY A 304 18.52 -3.76 -5.11
C GLY A 304 17.69 -2.80 -4.24
N GLU A 305 16.45 -3.17 -3.87
CA GLU A 305 15.67 -2.39 -2.90
C GLU A 305 16.45 -2.17 -1.60
N LEU A 306 16.36 -0.96 -1.06
CA LEU A 306 17.05 -0.56 0.15
C LEU A 306 16.09 -0.52 1.34
N LEU A 307 16.55 -1.03 2.47
CA LEU A 307 15.88 -0.87 3.75
C LEU A 307 15.96 0.59 4.25
N PRO A 308 15.02 1.01 5.10
CA PRO A 308 15.15 2.25 5.86
C PRO A 308 16.48 2.33 6.60
N ILE A 309 16.97 3.55 6.83
CA ILE A 309 18.16 3.76 7.67
C ILE A 309 17.90 3.41 9.13
N SER A 310 18.93 3.47 9.97
CA SER A 310 18.76 3.36 11.42
C SER A 310 17.79 4.42 11.97
N ASP A 311 16.94 3.99 12.90
CA ASP A 311 15.93 4.87 13.50
C ASP A 311 16.58 6.00 14.30
N THR A 312 17.75 5.76 14.90
CA THR A 312 18.53 6.79 15.59
C THR A 312 18.87 7.98 14.70
N GLU A 313 19.37 7.73 13.49
CA GLU A 313 19.71 8.79 12.54
C GLU A 313 18.45 9.44 11.94
N TRP A 314 17.39 8.65 11.73
CA TRP A 314 16.08 9.15 11.30
C TRP A 314 15.48 10.14 12.32
N PHE A 315 15.48 9.79 13.60
CA PHE A 315 14.94 10.65 14.66
C PHE A 315 15.71 11.96 14.83
N ARG A 316 17.02 11.93 14.59
CA ARG A 316 17.88 13.13 14.57
C ARG A 316 17.67 13.99 13.32
N GLY A 317 17.05 13.44 12.26
CA GLY A 317 16.95 14.10 10.96
C GLY A 317 18.30 14.22 10.24
N SER A 318 19.21 13.30 10.56
CA SER A 318 20.55 13.16 9.98
C SER A 318 20.52 12.31 8.71
N ILE A 319 21.65 12.27 8.00
CA ILE A 319 21.85 11.38 6.85
C ILE A 319 22.44 10.06 7.37
N GLY A 320 21.82 8.94 7.02
CA GLY A 320 22.29 7.59 7.39
C GLY A 320 22.61 6.72 6.18
N THR A 321 23.13 5.52 6.46
CA THR A 321 23.35 4.47 5.46
C THR A 321 22.19 3.48 5.45
N SER A 322 21.75 3.09 4.24
CA SER A 322 20.73 2.06 4.04
C SER A 322 21.40 0.74 3.69
N GLN A 323 20.86 -0.35 4.24
CA GLN A 323 21.26 -1.71 3.89
C GLN A 323 20.38 -2.26 2.76
N PRO A 324 20.89 -3.13 1.88
CA PRO A 324 20.06 -3.80 0.87
C PRO A 324 19.06 -4.76 1.54
N LEU A 325 17.85 -4.85 0.99
CA LEU A 325 16.82 -5.81 1.41
C LEU A 325 17.26 -7.25 1.10
N TYR A 326 17.77 -7.47 -0.11
CA TYR A 326 18.24 -8.76 -0.58
C TYR A 326 19.71 -8.93 -0.21
N THR A 327 19.98 -9.80 0.75
CA THR A 327 21.34 -10.20 1.15
C THR A 327 21.52 -11.71 0.99
N THR A 328 22.76 -12.16 0.83
CA THR A 328 23.09 -13.60 0.80
C THR A 328 22.99 -14.27 2.18
N GLY A 329 22.74 -13.48 3.23
CA GLY A 329 22.53 -13.92 4.61
C GLY A 329 22.35 -12.71 5.54
N PHE A 330 21.84 -12.95 6.75
CA PHE A 330 21.77 -11.93 7.80
C PHE A 330 23.15 -11.85 8.48
N SER A 331 24.00 -10.88 8.10
CA SER A 331 25.31 -10.72 8.75
C SER A 331 25.17 -10.11 10.15
N THR A 332 26.02 -10.52 11.09
CA THR A 332 26.10 -9.94 12.44
C THR A 332 26.76 -8.56 12.49
N ASP A 333 27.50 -8.17 11.44
CA ASP A 333 28.45 -7.05 11.51
C ASP A 333 27.85 -5.69 11.13
N SER A 334 26.59 -5.64 10.70
CA SER A 334 25.87 -4.39 10.38
C SER A 334 24.61 -4.28 11.24
N GLU A 335 24.57 -3.26 12.09
CA GLU A 335 23.40 -2.95 12.92
C GLU A 335 22.23 -2.48 12.04
N ILE A 336 21.31 -3.40 11.73
CA ILE A 336 20.05 -3.06 11.06
C ILE A 336 19.09 -2.49 12.11
N GLY A 337 18.60 -1.28 11.86
CA GLY A 337 17.66 -0.59 12.76
C GLY A 337 16.32 -1.34 12.93
N PRO A 338 15.61 -1.17 14.06
CA PRO A 338 14.36 -1.88 14.36
C PRO A 338 13.27 -1.77 13.27
N PHE A 339 13.03 -0.57 12.72
CA PHE A 339 12.05 -0.43 11.65
C PHE A 339 12.48 -1.15 10.37
N ALA A 340 13.77 -1.15 10.04
CA ALA A 340 14.30 -1.90 8.91
C ALA A 340 14.15 -3.42 9.09
N ARG A 341 14.34 -3.94 10.31
CA ARG A 341 14.05 -5.35 10.62
C ARG A 341 12.55 -5.67 10.51
N THR A 342 11.69 -4.74 10.91
CA THR A 342 10.23 -4.85 10.71
C THR A 342 9.89 -4.94 9.22
N CYS A 343 10.57 -4.15 8.38
CA CYS A 343 10.42 -4.21 6.92
C CYS A 343 10.86 -5.58 6.36
N GLN A 344 11.97 -6.15 6.84
CA GLN A 344 12.44 -7.48 6.44
C GLN A 344 11.45 -8.58 6.83
N ALA A 345 10.96 -8.57 8.08
CA ALA A 345 9.96 -9.52 8.55
C ALA A 345 8.67 -9.42 7.74
N SER A 346 8.22 -8.20 7.44
CA SER A 346 7.06 -7.96 6.59
C SER A 346 7.27 -8.44 5.16
N HIS A 347 8.41 -8.20 4.54
CA HIS A 347 8.71 -8.70 3.20
C HIS A 347 8.57 -10.22 3.11
N ILE A 348 9.18 -10.95 4.06
CA ILE A 348 9.09 -12.42 4.09
C ILE A 348 7.65 -12.87 4.39
N LEU A 349 6.92 -12.17 5.26
CA LEU A 349 5.48 -12.40 5.45
C LEU A 349 4.70 -12.28 4.13
N GLY A 350 4.98 -11.26 3.30
CA GLY A 350 4.38 -11.12 1.98
C GLY A 350 4.60 -12.35 1.08
N ARG A 351 5.81 -12.90 1.11
CA ARG A 351 6.14 -14.14 0.37
C ARG A 351 5.38 -15.36 0.90
N VAL A 352 5.20 -15.47 2.23
CA VAL A 352 4.37 -16.52 2.85
C VAL A 352 2.91 -16.38 2.42
N LEU A 353 2.36 -15.17 2.44
CA LEU A 353 0.98 -14.91 2.02
C LEU A 353 0.77 -15.26 0.53
N ALA A 354 1.71 -14.87 -0.33
CA ALA A 354 1.70 -15.23 -1.74
C ALA A 354 1.71 -16.76 -1.94
N HIS A 355 2.62 -17.45 -1.26
CA HIS A 355 2.72 -18.92 -1.27
C HIS A 355 1.42 -19.60 -0.79
N ARG A 356 0.86 -19.13 0.33
CA ARG A 356 -0.43 -19.62 0.86
C ARG A 356 -1.55 -19.49 -0.17
N ASN A 357 -1.60 -18.35 -0.85
CA ASN A 357 -2.65 -18.04 -1.81
C ASN A 357 -2.48 -18.82 -3.13
N SER A 358 -1.25 -19.09 -3.58
CA SER A 358 -0.97 -19.83 -4.82
C SER A 358 -1.01 -21.35 -4.67
N ARG A 359 -1.02 -21.88 -3.43
CA ARG A 359 -0.95 -23.32 -3.16
C ARG A 359 -2.05 -24.14 -3.83
N LYS A 360 -3.26 -23.59 -3.96
CA LYS A 360 -4.40 -24.29 -4.59
C LYS A 360 -4.29 -24.38 -6.12
N ASP A 361 -3.54 -23.47 -6.72
CA ASP A 361 -3.40 -23.33 -8.17
C ASP A 361 -2.17 -24.06 -8.72
N SER A 362 -1.28 -24.53 -7.84
CA SER A 362 -0.04 -25.18 -8.24
C SER A 362 -0.29 -26.58 -8.79
N VAL A 363 0.02 -26.74 -10.08
CA VAL A 363 -0.04 -28.03 -10.80
C VAL A 363 1.07 -28.98 -10.32
N ILE A 364 2.17 -28.44 -9.78
CA ILE A 364 3.35 -29.20 -9.38
C ILE A 364 3.51 -29.13 -7.85
N GLN A 365 3.04 -30.20 -7.20
CA GLN A 365 3.05 -30.31 -5.74
C GLN A 365 4.48 -30.21 -5.15
N LYS A 366 5.48 -30.76 -5.84
CA LYS A 366 6.88 -30.73 -5.41
C LYS A 366 7.46 -29.31 -5.33
N GLU A 367 7.29 -28.49 -6.36
CA GLU A 367 7.79 -27.10 -6.38
C GLU A 367 7.19 -26.26 -5.25
N THR A 368 5.92 -26.53 -4.93
CA THR A 368 5.22 -25.89 -3.80
C THR A 368 5.87 -26.26 -2.47
N LEU A 369 6.23 -27.53 -2.28
CA LEU A 369 6.90 -28.01 -1.08
C LEU A 369 8.33 -27.48 -0.98
N ASP A 370 9.08 -27.48 -2.07
CA ASP A 370 10.44 -26.92 -2.14
C ASP A 370 10.43 -25.42 -1.77
N GLN A 371 9.46 -24.67 -2.28
CA GLN A 371 9.26 -23.27 -1.91
C GLN A 371 8.91 -23.11 -0.42
N ALA A 372 8.06 -23.98 0.14
CA ALA A 372 7.68 -23.93 1.55
C ALA A 372 8.88 -24.20 2.47
N LEU A 373 9.72 -25.19 2.13
CA LEU A 373 10.97 -25.49 2.85
C LEU A 373 11.97 -24.33 2.76
N GLN A 374 12.08 -23.68 1.60
CA GLN A 374 12.92 -22.49 1.46
C GLN A 374 12.42 -21.33 2.34
N LEU A 375 11.10 -21.11 2.39
CA LEU A 375 10.51 -20.09 3.26
C LEU A 375 10.73 -20.43 4.74
N GLU A 376 10.62 -21.69 5.14
CA GLU A 376 10.90 -22.16 6.50
C GLU A 376 12.34 -21.86 6.91
N ALA A 377 13.31 -22.23 6.07
CA ALA A 377 14.73 -21.97 6.33
C ALA A 377 15.02 -20.46 6.41
N THR A 378 14.41 -19.66 5.54
CA THR A 378 14.56 -18.19 5.53
C THR A 378 13.99 -17.57 6.82
N LEU A 379 12.81 -18.00 7.25
CA LEU A 379 12.18 -17.53 8.48
C LEU A 379 12.95 -17.97 9.73
N GLY A 380 13.50 -19.18 9.75
CA GLY A 380 14.37 -19.65 10.84
C GLY A 380 15.66 -18.85 10.97
N ALA A 381 16.28 -18.50 9.83
CA ALA A 381 17.45 -17.62 9.81
C ALA A 381 17.12 -16.20 10.29
N LEU A 382 15.98 -15.64 9.86
CA LEU A 382 15.52 -14.33 10.33
C LEU A 382 15.25 -14.35 11.83
N ASP A 383 14.51 -15.33 12.34
CA ASP A 383 14.20 -15.49 13.77
C ASP A 383 15.45 -15.54 14.64
N SER A 384 16.49 -16.25 14.17
CA SER A 384 17.78 -16.33 14.85
C SER A 384 18.50 -14.97 14.88
N HIS A 385 18.44 -14.22 13.78
CA HIS A 385 19.02 -12.87 13.69
C HIS A 385 18.30 -11.88 14.63
N LEU A 386 16.97 -11.88 14.63
CA LEU A 386 16.18 -10.98 15.50
C LEU A 386 16.41 -11.23 16.99
N SER A 387 16.74 -12.48 17.36
CA SER A 387 17.01 -12.86 18.76
C SER A 387 18.28 -12.24 19.35
N GLN A 388 19.22 -11.83 18.50
CA GLN A 388 20.52 -11.30 18.94
C GLN A 388 20.48 -9.79 19.19
N SER A 389 19.39 -9.11 18.82
CA SER A 389 19.31 -7.63 18.74
C SER A 389 18.31 -7.02 19.74
N THR A 390 18.01 -7.69 20.85
CA THR A 390 16.97 -7.30 21.82
C THR A 390 17.36 -6.15 22.76
N ASP A 391 17.83 -5.04 22.21
CA ASP A 391 17.93 -3.76 22.92
C ASP A 391 16.82 -2.82 22.43
N GLY A 392 15.71 -2.74 23.18
CA GLY A 392 14.67 -1.71 23.03
C GLY A 392 13.31 -2.15 22.45
N GLY A 393 12.23 -1.50 22.91
CA GLY A 393 10.84 -1.90 22.64
C GLY A 393 10.34 -1.86 21.19
N SER A 394 11.09 -1.26 20.25
CA SER A 394 10.80 -1.37 18.82
C SER A 394 11.12 -2.75 18.24
N ALA A 395 11.86 -3.59 18.98
CA ALA A 395 12.26 -4.95 18.59
C ALA A 395 11.18 -6.02 18.84
N ILE A 396 9.94 -5.65 19.17
CA ILE A 396 8.87 -6.65 19.35
C ILE A 396 8.02 -6.84 18.09
N VAL A 397 7.89 -5.79 17.26
CA VAL A 397 7.01 -5.84 16.09
C VAL A 397 7.64 -6.69 14.98
N ASP A 398 8.95 -6.59 14.77
CA ASP A 398 9.71 -7.46 13.86
C ASP A 398 9.61 -8.95 14.28
N LEU A 399 9.79 -9.25 15.58
CA LEU A 399 9.60 -10.59 16.15
C LEU A 399 8.16 -11.09 15.97
N ALA A 400 7.16 -10.24 16.23
CA ALA A 400 5.75 -10.59 16.07
C ALA A 400 5.40 -10.89 14.60
N LEU A 401 5.87 -10.07 13.66
CA LEU A 401 5.67 -10.29 12.22
C LEU A 401 6.39 -11.55 11.72
N CYS A 402 7.61 -11.82 12.22
CA CYS A 402 8.33 -13.05 11.89
C CYS A 402 7.60 -14.28 12.44
N ALA A 403 7.18 -14.25 13.71
CA ALA A 403 6.45 -15.33 14.34
C ALA A 403 5.09 -15.61 13.66
N VAL A 404 4.32 -14.58 13.31
CA VAL A 404 3.03 -14.77 12.62
C VAL A 404 3.22 -15.29 11.19
N ALA A 405 4.30 -14.90 10.50
CA ALA A 405 4.65 -15.47 9.20
C ALA A 405 4.95 -16.96 9.31
N ARG A 406 5.68 -17.37 10.36
CA ARG A 406 5.97 -18.79 10.65
C ARG A 406 4.69 -19.57 10.97
N LEU A 407 3.85 -19.06 11.88
CA LEU A 407 2.55 -19.67 12.20
C LEU A 407 1.69 -19.85 10.94
N THR A 408 1.58 -18.80 10.12
CA THR A 408 0.83 -18.83 8.85
C THR A 408 1.35 -19.90 7.90
N LEU A 409 2.67 -20.06 7.78
CA LEU A 409 3.29 -21.11 6.97
C LEU A 409 2.98 -22.50 7.56
N TYR A 410 3.21 -22.69 8.86
CA TYR A 410 3.09 -23.99 9.52
C TYR A 410 1.65 -24.50 9.59
N HIS A 411 0.64 -23.65 9.78
CA HIS A 411 -0.77 -24.05 9.74
C HIS A 411 -1.16 -24.68 8.40
N GLY A 412 -0.47 -24.32 7.31
CA GLY A 412 -0.65 -24.95 6.01
C GLY A 412 -0.18 -26.41 5.94
N TYR A 413 0.78 -26.82 6.78
CA TYR A 413 1.54 -28.05 6.61
C TYR A 413 1.60 -28.96 7.86
N ALA A 414 1.19 -28.48 9.03
CA ALA A 414 1.25 -29.27 10.27
C ALA A 414 0.25 -30.44 10.29
N CYS A 415 -0.95 -30.26 9.71
CA CYS A 415 -1.99 -31.28 9.69
C CYS A 415 -1.88 -32.22 8.48
N ILE A 416 -2.08 -33.51 8.72
CA ILE A 416 -2.32 -34.51 7.67
C ILE A 416 -3.72 -34.29 7.12
N GLN A 417 -3.88 -34.00 5.82
CA GLN A 417 -5.20 -34.13 5.20
C GLN A 417 -5.51 -35.63 4.96
N PRO A 418 -6.51 -36.22 5.64
CA PRO A 418 -6.94 -37.58 5.36
C PRO A 418 -7.71 -37.58 4.04
N GLY A 419 -7.02 -37.79 2.92
CA GLY A 419 -7.66 -37.78 1.60
C GLY A 419 -6.73 -37.71 0.39
N ALA A 420 -5.42 -37.50 0.57
CA ALA A 420 -4.46 -37.58 -0.52
C ALA A 420 -4.44 -39.01 -1.10
N ARG A 421 -5.17 -39.24 -2.19
CA ARG A 421 -5.22 -40.53 -2.91
C ARG A 421 -3.93 -40.84 -3.70
N GLY A 422 -2.81 -40.19 -3.38
CA GLY A 422 -1.53 -40.30 -4.08
C GLY A 422 -0.39 -40.81 -3.19
N LYS A 423 0.73 -41.20 -3.81
CA LYS A 423 1.98 -41.48 -3.08
C LYS A 423 2.46 -40.19 -2.42
N ARG A 424 2.67 -40.22 -1.10
CA ARG A 424 3.30 -39.10 -0.40
C ARG A 424 4.71 -38.84 -0.91
N LEU A 425 5.05 -37.57 -1.04
CA LEU A 425 6.42 -37.15 -1.36
C LEU A 425 7.24 -37.03 -0.07
N PRO A 426 8.54 -37.36 -0.07
CA PRO A 426 9.43 -37.15 1.10
C PRO A 426 9.36 -35.72 1.64
N GLU A 427 9.29 -34.74 0.74
CA GLU A 427 9.24 -33.31 1.05
C GLU A 427 7.98 -32.92 1.85
N GLU A 428 6.87 -33.67 1.72
CA GLU A 428 5.68 -33.47 2.57
C GLU A 428 5.96 -33.82 4.03
N SER A 429 6.65 -34.94 4.26
CA SER A 429 7.04 -35.36 5.59
C SER A 429 8.08 -34.42 6.20
N ASP A 430 9.03 -33.93 5.40
CA ASP A 430 10.02 -32.96 5.85
C ASP A 430 9.37 -31.64 6.25
N MET A 431 8.49 -31.08 5.41
CA MET A 431 7.79 -29.84 5.71
C MET A 431 6.83 -29.99 6.90
N GLN A 432 6.16 -31.14 7.04
CA GLN A 432 5.33 -31.43 8.19
C GLN A 432 6.15 -31.48 9.48
N ASN A 433 7.29 -32.18 9.48
CA ASN A 433 8.20 -32.26 10.63
C ASN A 433 8.75 -30.88 11.01
N ALA A 434 9.14 -30.08 10.02
CA ALA A 434 9.58 -28.70 10.23
C ALA A 434 8.47 -27.85 10.85
N SER A 435 7.23 -27.98 10.36
CA SER A 435 6.07 -27.24 10.86
C SER A 435 5.76 -27.57 12.32
N ILE A 436 5.68 -28.86 12.67
CA ILE A 436 5.40 -29.29 14.05
C ILE A 436 6.52 -28.81 14.99
N ARG A 437 7.79 -28.96 14.59
CA ARG A 437 8.94 -28.48 15.37
C ARG A 437 8.88 -26.96 15.57
N GLY A 438 8.58 -26.22 14.51
CA GLY A 438 8.48 -24.78 14.53
C GLY A 438 7.33 -24.28 15.41
N LEU A 439 6.15 -24.91 15.37
CA LEU A 439 5.03 -24.60 16.26
C LEU A 439 5.42 -24.76 17.73
N LYS A 440 6.03 -25.91 18.08
CA LYS A 440 6.52 -26.15 19.45
C LYS A 440 7.56 -25.11 19.89
N GLN A 441 8.50 -24.76 19.01
CA GLN A 441 9.51 -23.73 19.29
C GLN A 441 8.87 -22.37 19.54
N ILE A 442 7.91 -21.95 18.70
CA ILE A 442 7.24 -20.66 18.84
C ILE A 442 6.54 -20.59 20.20
N ILE A 443 5.82 -21.63 20.58
CA ILE A 443 5.12 -21.69 21.87
C ILE A 443 6.10 -21.64 23.03
N SER A 444 7.16 -22.45 23.03
CA SER A 444 8.08 -22.53 24.17
C SER A 444 9.03 -21.34 24.30
N THR A 445 9.21 -20.53 23.24
CA THR A 445 10.19 -19.44 23.23
C THR A 445 9.60 -18.08 22.86
N ARG A 446 8.99 -17.93 21.68
CA ARG A 446 8.51 -16.64 21.16
C ARG A 446 7.21 -16.19 21.79
N GLY A 447 6.29 -17.10 22.06
CA GLY A 447 5.04 -16.84 22.75
C GLY A 447 5.23 -16.15 24.09
N PRO A 448 5.97 -16.75 25.06
CA PRO A 448 6.22 -16.11 26.34
C PRO A 448 7.01 -14.81 26.17
N MET A 449 8.01 -14.76 25.29
CA MET A 449 8.78 -13.54 25.04
C MET A 449 7.91 -12.36 24.58
N ILE A 450 7.04 -12.57 23.58
CA ILE A 450 6.14 -11.53 23.06
C ILE A 450 5.11 -11.13 24.11
N ALA A 451 4.49 -12.10 24.77
CA ALA A 451 3.47 -11.84 25.79
C ALA A 451 4.05 -11.10 27.01
N THR A 452 5.19 -11.55 27.54
CA THR A 452 5.86 -10.90 28.67
C THR A 452 6.32 -9.49 28.32
N PHE A 453 6.85 -9.27 27.12
CA PHE A 453 7.19 -7.92 26.67
C PHE A 453 5.97 -6.99 26.71
N VAL A 454 4.83 -7.45 26.17
CA VAL A 454 3.59 -6.66 26.18
C VAL A 454 3.13 -6.36 27.60
N ILE A 455 3.17 -7.35 28.50
CA ILE A 455 2.77 -7.17 29.91
C ILE A 455 3.67 -6.14 30.61
N GLN A 456 4.98 -6.26 30.45
CA GLN A 456 5.95 -5.33 31.04
C GLN A 456 5.80 -3.91 30.49
N GLN A 457 5.63 -3.79 29.17
CA GLN A 457 5.51 -2.49 28.52
C GLN A 457 4.16 -1.82 28.82
N ALA A 458 3.08 -2.59 28.97
CA ALA A 458 1.78 -2.09 29.41
C ALA A 458 1.84 -1.43 30.79
N ALA A 459 2.68 -1.96 31.69
CA ALA A 459 2.89 -1.39 33.02
C ALA A 459 3.65 -0.06 33.01
N ILE A 460 4.44 0.20 31.96
CA ILE A 460 5.20 1.45 31.77
C ILE A 460 4.34 2.48 31.02
N ASP A 461 3.92 2.14 29.81
CA ASP A 461 3.10 2.99 28.96
C ASP A 461 2.33 2.15 27.93
N ILE A 462 1.02 2.01 28.18
CA ILE A 462 0.10 1.33 27.27
C ILE A 462 0.02 2.01 25.90
N ASN A 463 0.28 3.31 25.82
CA ASN A 463 0.26 4.08 24.57
C ASN A 463 1.50 3.83 23.71
N SER A 464 2.46 3.03 24.16
CA SER A 464 3.57 2.55 23.33
C SER A 464 3.28 1.19 22.66
N LEU A 465 2.20 0.49 23.03
CA LEU A 465 1.90 -0.85 22.51
C LEU A 465 1.34 -0.84 21.08
N SER A 466 1.96 -1.62 20.19
CA SER A 466 1.51 -1.79 18.80
C SER A 466 0.30 -2.73 18.69
N PRO A 467 -0.70 -2.45 17.84
CA PRO A 467 -1.74 -3.43 17.54
C PRO A 467 -1.21 -4.61 16.70
N LEU A 468 -0.02 -4.48 16.08
CA LEU A 468 0.54 -5.50 15.20
C LEU A 468 1.00 -6.77 15.94
N VAL A 469 1.05 -6.75 17.27
CA VAL A 469 1.33 -7.96 18.08
C VAL A 469 0.06 -8.76 18.42
N ILE A 470 -1.14 -8.23 18.15
CA ILE A 470 -2.39 -8.86 18.58
C ILE A 470 -2.65 -10.18 17.86
N GLN A 471 -2.55 -10.20 16.52
CA GLN A 471 -2.79 -11.41 15.72
C GLN A 471 -1.87 -12.56 16.14
N VAL A 472 -0.57 -12.31 16.34
CA VAL A 472 0.37 -13.37 16.74
C VAL A 472 0.04 -13.93 18.14
N LEU A 473 -0.34 -13.07 19.08
CA LEU A 473 -0.75 -13.51 20.43
C LEU A 473 -2.02 -14.36 20.37
N TYR A 474 -2.98 -13.97 19.53
CA TYR A 474 -4.19 -14.77 19.30
C TYR A 474 -3.88 -16.13 18.67
N ASP A 475 -3.05 -16.16 17.63
CA ASP A 475 -2.66 -17.41 16.96
C ASP A 475 -1.91 -18.33 17.93
N ILE A 476 -0.98 -17.80 18.73
CA ILE A 476 -0.26 -18.55 19.77
C ILE A 476 -1.23 -19.10 20.82
N ALA A 477 -2.18 -18.30 21.30
CA ALA A 477 -3.17 -18.77 22.26
C ALA A 477 -4.04 -19.90 21.69
N THR A 478 -4.45 -19.80 20.42
CA THR A 478 -5.20 -20.87 19.73
C THR A 478 -4.37 -22.15 19.61
N GLU A 479 -3.10 -22.04 19.22
CA GLU A 479 -2.20 -23.20 19.12
C GLU A 479 -1.92 -23.83 20.49
N CYS A 480 -1.69 -23.05 21.54
CA CYS A 480 -1.53 -23.56 22.90
C CYS A 480 -2.77 -24.33 23.37
N GLN A 481 -3.98 -23.83 23.10
CA GLN A 481 -5.21 -24.55 23.43
C GLN A 481 -5.29 -25.90 22.72
N TRP A 482 -4.85 -25.98 21.47
CA TRP A 482 -4.79 -27.25 20.75
C TRP A 482 -3.79 -28.22 21.40
N PHE A 483 -2.57 -27.77 21.72
CA PHE A 483 -1.56 -28.61 22.38
C PHE A 483 -1.98 -29.09 23.78
N VAL A 484 -2.65 -28.24 24.56
CA VAL A 484 -3.17 -28.62 25.89
C VAL A 484 -4.23 -29.73 25.76
N ARG A 485 -5.12 -29.63 24.76
CA ARG A 485 -6.15 -30.66 24.50
C ARG A 485 -5.57 -32.01 24.06
N GLU A 486 -4.44 -32.00 23.37
CA GLU A 486 -3.71 -33.22 22.97
C GLU A 486 -2.84 -33.81 24.10
N GLY A 487 -2.91 -33.26 25.32
CA GLY A 487 -2.18 -33.76 26.49
C GLY A 487 -0.84 -33.08 26.74
N ASP A 488 -0.77 -31.76 26.52
CA ASP A 488 0.41 -30.90 26.77
C ASP A 488 1.66 -31.34 25.99
N VAL A 489 1.48 -31.59 24.70
CA VAL A 489 2.52 -32.15 23.81
C VAL A 489 3.63 -31.13 23.48
N ALA A 490 3.49 -29.88 23.95
CA ALA A 490 4.45 -28.80 23.80
C ALA A 490 4.76 -28.19 25.18
N ASP A 491 6.03 -28.22 25.58
CA ASP A 491 6.47 -27.73 26.88
C ASP A 491 6.04 -26.27 27.12
N GLY A 492 5.34 -26.03 28.24
CA GLY A 492 4.94 -24.68 28.65
C GLY A 492 3.76 -24.10 27.86
N ALA A 493 2.97 -24.92 27.16
CA ALA A 493 1.79 -24.45 26.42
C ALA A 493 0.75 -23.78 27.34
N ASP A 494 0.47 -24.36 28.52
CA ASP A 494 -0.47 -23.76 29.49
C ASP A 494 0.01 -22.40 30.01
N THR A 495 1.28 -22.30 30.40
CA THR A 495 1.87 -21.02 30.85
C THR A 495 1.86 -19.98 29.73
N THR A 496 2.22 -20.37 28.52
CA THR A 496 2.23 -19.48 27.35
C THR A 496 0.82 -18.99 27.01
N LEU A 497 -0.19 -19.87 27.13
CA LEU A 497 -1.59 -19.51 26.94
C LEU A 497 -2.03 -18.44 27.94
N GLN A 498 -1.70 -18.61 29.22
CA GLN A 498 -2.03 -17.64 30.27
C GLN A 498 -1.39 -16.28 29.99
N LEU A 499 -0.10 -16.25 29.66
CA LEU A 499 0.63 -15.02 29.31
C LEU A 499 0.02 -14.34 28.08
N ALA A 500 -0.26 -15.10 27.01
CA ALA A 500 -0.85 -14.55 25.79
C ALA A 500 -2.24 -13.94 26.05
N MET A 501 -3.04 -14.57 26.91
CA MET A 501 -4.34 -14.06 27.33
C MET A 501 -4.24 -12.78 28.15
N GLU A 502 -3.32 -12.72 29.10
CA GLU A 502 -3.06 -11.51 29.89
C GLU A 502 -2.61 -10.35 28.99
N ALA A 503 -1.68 -10.61 28.07
CA ALA A 503 -1.23 -9.63 27.09
C ALA A 503 -2.38 -9.10 26.21
N LEU A 504 -3.27 -9.97 25.73
CA LEU A 504 -4.46 -9.58 24.97
C LEU A 504 -5.46 -8.76 25.80
N ILE A 505 -5.61 -9.06 27.09
CA ILE A 505 -6.45 -8.27 28.01
C ILE A 505 -5.88 -6.85 28.14
N LEU A 506 -4.57 -6.70 28.34
CA LEU A 506 -3.93 -5.40 28.43
C LEU A 506 -4.04 -4.63 27.11
N LEU A 507 -3.76 -5.27 25.97
CA LEU A 507 -3.93 -4.67 24.65
C LEU A 507 -5.38 -4.23 24.40
N SER A 508 -6.38 -4.92 24.94
CA SER A 508 -7.79 -4.56 24.77
C SER A 508 -8.19 -3.24 25.43
N GLN A 509 -7.39 -2.74 26.38
CA GLN A 509 -7.60 -1.42 26.96
C GLN A 509 -7.29 -0.30 25.97
N ARG A 510 -6.44 -0.56 24.95
CA ARG A 510 -6.10 0.40 23.89
C ARG A 510 -6.75 0.06 22.54
N TRP A 511 -6.66 -1.20 22.14
CA TRP A 511 -7.03 -1.68 20.81
C TRP A 511 -8.23 -2.60 20.92
N THR A 512 -9.40 -2.12 20.50
CA THR A 512 -10.66 -2.87 20.66
C THR A 512 -10.64 -4.22 19.94
N VAL A 513 -9.81 -4.40 18.90
CA VAL A 513 -9.66 -5.68 18.19
C VAL A 513 -9.16 -6.81 19.11
N ALA A 514 -8.30 -6.52 20.09
CA ALA A 514 -7.83 -7.52 21.05
C ALA A 514 -9.00 -8.07 21.90
N GLY A 515 -9.99 -7.23 22.21
CA GLY A 515 -11.22 -7.65 22.91
C GLY A 515 -12.09 -8.59 22.06
N ALA A 516 -12.15 -8.37 20.75
CA ALA A 516 -12.91 -9.24 19.83
C ALA A 516 -12.30 -10.65 19.73
N TYR A 517 -10.97 -10.76 19.67
CA TYR A 517 -10.28 -12.05 19.65
C TYR A 517 -10.53 -12.88 20.93
N ARG A 518 -10.64 -12.24 22.09
CA ARG A 518 -11.00 -12.91 23.36
C ARG A 518 -12.39 -13.56 23.30
N CYS A 519 -13.34 -12.95 22.58
CA CYS A 519 -14.68 -13.51 22.44
C CYS A 519 -14.73 -14.75 21.54
N LEU A 520 -13.76 -14.92 20.63
CA LEU A 520 -13.67 -16.06 19.72
C LEU A 520 -13.06 -17.33 20.35
N GLN A 521 -12.52 -17.22 21.57
CA GLN A 521 -11.91 -18.35 22.30
C GLN A 521 -12.83 -19.00 23.34
N LYS A 522 -14.09 -18.55 23.43
CA LYS A 522 -15.15 -19.28 24.16
C LYS A 522 -15.74 -20.34 23.25
#